data_AF-A0A2M7JBL2-F1
#
_entry.id   AF-A0A2M7JBL2-F1
#
_cell.length_a   1.000
_cell.length_b   1.000
_cell.length_c   1.000
_cell.angle_alpha   90.00
_cell.angle_beta   90.00
_cell.angle_gamma   90.00
#
_symmetry.space_group_name_H-M   'P 1'
#
loop_
_entity.id
_entity.type
_entity.pdbx_description
1 polymer ?
#
loop_
_entity_poly.entity_id
_entity_poly.type
_entity_poly.pdbx_seq_one_letter_code
_entity_poly.pdbx_strand_id
1 'polypeptide(L)' 'MRITYDSEVDALYIRFVETTVTTNHVAEGIAVDYDMDGRIAGVEILDAIRRFGSKDVFKKVTLEDLALHTV' A
#
# COMPACT_ATOMS: atom_id res chain seq x y z
N MET A 1 -4.16 -7.29 6.44
CA MET A 1 -3.98 -6.01 5.71
C MET A 1 -4.08 -4.83 6.68
N ARG A 2 -3.17 -3.85 6.57
CA ARG A 2 -3.17 -2.59 7.33
C ARG A 2 -2.84 -1.44 6.38
N ILE A 3 -3.66 -0.40 6.37
CA ILE A 3 -3.41 0.82 5.61
C ILE A 3 -3.00 1.92 6.60
N THR A 4 -1.85 2.53 6.40
CA THR A 4 -1.33 3.61 7.25
C THR A 4 -0.98 4.81 6.37
N TYR A 5 -1.35 5.99 6.82
CA TYR A 5 -0.94 7.25 6.19
C TYR A 5 -0.15 8.07 7.21
N ASP A 6 1.05 8.49 6.84
CA ASP A 6 1.88 9.41 7.61
C ASP A 6 1.74 10.83 7.03
N SER A 7 1.09 11.70 7.80
CA SER A 7 0.84 13.08 7.40
C SER A 7 2.06 13.99 7.49
N GLU A 8 3.10 13.62 8.24
CA GLU A 8 4.31 14.44 8.37
C GLU A 8 5.11 14.43 7.06
N VAL A 9 5.07 13.31 6.33
CA VAL A 9 5.84 13.09 5.09
C VAL A 9 4.98 12.82 3.85
N ASP A 10 3.65 12.93 3.95
CA ASP A 10 2.70 12.63 2.87
C ASP A 10 2.92 11.23 2.24
N ALA A 11 2.97 10.21 3.10
CA ALA A 11 3.24 8.83 2.68
C ALA A 11 2.08 7.89 3.00
N LEU A 12 1.63 7.13 2.00
CA LEU A 12 0.65 6.05 2.14
C LEU A 12 1.37 4.71 2.07
N TYR A 13 1.07 3.84 3.02
CA TYR A 13 1.53 2.46 3.03
C TYR A 13 0.36 1.49 3.17
N ILE A 14 0.28 0.51 2.27
CA ILE A 14 -0.68 -0.58 2.29
C ILE A 14 0.09 -1.87 2.55
N ARG A 15 0.02 -2.40 3.77
CA ARG A 15 0.58 -3.70 4.15
C ARG A 15 -0.46 -4.79 3.92
N PHE A 16 -0.16 -5.79 3.11
CA PHE A 16 -1.02 -6.97 2.95
C PHE A 16 -0.68 -8.04 3.97
N VAL A 17 0.62 -8.38 4.09
CA VAL A 17 1.19 -9.42 4.95
C VAL A 17 2.31 -8.81 5.80
N GLU A 18 2.38 -9.16 7.08
CA GLU A 18 3.47 -8.75 7.97
C GLU A 18 4.58 -9.79 7.93
N THR A 19 5.68 -9.44 7.27
CA THR A 19 6.83 -10.33 7.04
C THR A 19 8.09 -9.48 6.76
N THR A 20 9.25 -10.13 6.70
CA THR A 20 10.48 -9.52 6.18
C THR A 20 10.36 -9.34 4.67
N VAL A 21 10.76 -8.19 4.17
CA VAL A 21 10.56 -7.82 2.76
C VAL A 21 11.84 -7.33 2.10
N THR A 22 11.89 -7.50 0.77
CA THR A 22 12.78 -6.77 -0.12
C THR A 22 11.96 -5.72 -0.85
N THR A 23 12.32 -4.45 -0.69
CA THR A 23 11.62 -3.32 -1.33
C THR A 23 12.20 -3.07 -2.72
N ASN A 24 11.32 -2.98 -3.72
CA ASN A 24 11.67 -2.58 -5.09
C ASN A 24 11.00 -1.27 -5.46
N HIS A 25 11.78 -0.27 -5.86
CA HIS A 25 11.25 0.97 -6.42
C HIS A 25 10.81 0.75 -7.86
N VAL A 26 9.51 0.89 -8.11
CA VAL A 26 8.90 0.67 -9.43
C VAL A 26 8.66 1.97 -10.20
N ALA A 27 8.63 3.09 -9.48
CA ALA A 27 8.62 4.44 -10.04
C ALA A 27 9.10 5.45 -8.97
N GLU A 28 9.27 6.71 -9.36
CA GLU A 28 9.60 7.77 -8.40
C GLU A 28 8.52 7.88 -7.31
N GLY A 29 8.94 7.67 -6.06
CA GLY A 29 8.06 7.68 -4.89
C GLY A 29 7.06 6.53 -4.84
N ILE A 30 7.27 5.45 -5.60
CA ILE A 30 6.42 4.25 -5.55
C ILE A 30 7.31 3.02 -5.36
N ALA A 31 7.04 2.24 -4.31
CA ALA A 31 7.75 1.02 -4.03
C ALA A 31 6.80 -0.14 -3.73
N VAL A 32 7.24 -1.35 -4.06
CA VAL A 32 6.54 -2.60 -3.77
C VAL A 32 7.44 -3.47 -2.91
N ASP A 33 6.89 -3.94 -1.80
CA ASP A 33 7.55 -4.86 -0.88
C ASP A 33 7.24 -6.30 -1.28
N TYR A 34 8.28 -7.11 -1.47
CA TYR A 34 8.18 -8.52 -1.80
C TYR A 34 8.66 -9.39 -0.63
N ASP A 35 7.93 -10.46 -0.33
CA ASP A 35 8.39 -11.49 0.61
C ASP A 35 9.50 -12.38 0.01
N MET A 36 9.98 -13.35 0.79
CA MET A 36 11.06 -14.24 0.35
C MET A 36 10.72 -15.13 -0.85
N ASP A 37 9.43 -15.34 -1.13
CA ASP A 37 8.95 -16.14 -2.26
C ASP A 37 8.64 -15.24 -3.48
N GLY A 38 8.90 -13.93 -3.38
CA GLY A 38 8.59 -12.96 -4.43
C GLY A 38 7.11 -12.60 -4.51
N ARG A 39 6.30 -12.86 -3.47
CA ARG A 39 4.91 -12.40 -3.41
C ARG A 39 4.83 -10.99 -2.83
N ILE A 40 3.82 -10.23 -3.22
CA ILE A 40 3.63 -8.86 -2.75
C ILE A 40 3.19 -8.89 -1.27
N ALA A 41 3.99 -8.26 -0.41
CA ALA A 41 3.71 -8.08 1.01
C ALA A 41 3.17 -6.68 1.32
N GLY A 42 3.51 -5.67 0.52
CA GLY A 42 3.04 -4.29 0.72
C GLY A 42 3.36 -3.35 -0.45
N VAL A 43 2.79 -2.15 -0.39
CA VAL A 43 3.03 -1.06 -1.35
C VAL A 43 3.20 0.26 -0.59
N GLU A 44 4.19 1.05 -0.99
CA GLU A 44 4.45 2.41 -0.49
C GLU A 44 4.27 3.44 -1.61
N ILE A 45 3.64 4.56 -1.27
CA ILE A 45 3.42 5.72 -2.14
C ILE A 45 3.79 6.99 -1.37
N LEU A 46 4.83 7.69 -1.82
CA LEU A 46 5.24 9.02 -1.34
C LEU A 46 4.50 10.13 -2.10
N ASP A 47 4.44 11.32 -1.50
CA ASP A 47 3.59 12.46 -1.89
C ASP A 47 2.19 12.01 -2.33
N ALA A 48 1.53 11.21 -1.50
CA ALA A 48 0.27 10.57 -1.83
C ALA A 48 -0.82 11.60 -2.17
N ILE A 49 -0.98 12.66 -1.37
CA ILE A 49 -1.95 13.73 -1.65
C ILE A 49 -1.63 14.41 -2.98
N ARG A 50 -0.35 14.71 -3.24
CA ARG A 50 0.08 15.35 -4.50
C ARG A 50 -0.29 14.49 -5.70
N ARG A 51 -0.08 13.17 -5.61
CA ARG A 51 -0.41 12.21 -6.68
C ARG A 51 -1.91 12.02 -6.88
N PHE A 52 -2.67 12.01 -5.80
CA PHE A 52 -4.12 11.79 -5.84
C PHE A 52 -4.94 13.07 -6.07
N GLY A 53 -4.33 14.25 -5.94
CA GLY A 53 -4.95 15.55 -6.17
C GLY A 53 -5.91 16.02 -5.08
N SER A 54 -6.19 15.20 -4.07
CA SER A 54 -7.03 15.55 -2.93
C SER A 54 -6.81 14.61 -1.74
N LYS A 55 -7.01 15.13 -0.52
CA LYS A 55 -7.05 14.33 0.72
C LYS A 55 -8.30 13.44 0.82
N ASP A 56 -9.30 13.70 -0.02
CA ASP A 56 -10.59 13.01 0.02
C ASP A 56 -10.47 11.50 -0.24
N VAL A 57 -9.41 11.07 -0.92
CA VAL A 57 -9.11 9.65 -1.14
C VAL A 57 -8.93 8.87 0.16
N PHE A 58 -8.59 9.52 1.27
CA PHE A 58 -8.43 8.86 2.57
C PHE A 58 -9.73 8.79 3.38
N LYS A 59 -10.84 9.39 2.91
CA LYS A 59 -12.11 9.45 3.65
C LYS A 59 -12.84 8.10 3.69
N LYS A 60 -12.61 7.23 2.70
CA LYS A 60 -13.30 5.93 2.59
C LYS A 60 -12.40 4.91 1.91
N VAL A 61 -12.31 3.73 2.51
CA VAL A 61 -11.79 2.53 1.86
C VAL A 61 -12.97 1.60 1.56
N THR A 62 -13.07 1.10 0.33
CA THR A 62 -14.10 0.15 -0.07
C THR A 62 -13.41 -1.13 -0.53
N LEU A 63 -13.89 -2.28 -0.04
CA LEU A 63 -13.48 -3.62 -0.49
C LEU A 63 -14.73 -4.30 -1.03
N GLU A 64 -14.74 -4.63 -2.32
CA GLU A 64 -15.89 -5.18 -3.04
C GLU A 64 -15.52 -6.56 -3.60
N ASP A 65 -16.53 -7.36 -3.95
CA ASP A 65 -16.39 -8.67 -4.62
C ASP A 65 -15.42 -9.65 -3.93
N LEU A 66 -15.41 -9.66 -2.60
CA LEU A 66 -14.62 -10.60 -1.79
C LEU A 66 -15.21 -12.02 -1.87
N ALA A 67 -15.00 -12.72 -2.98
CA ALA A 67 -15.34 -14.12 -3.15
C ALA A 67 -14.32 -15.03 -2.41
N LEU A 68 -14.21 -14.85 -1.09
CA LEU A 68 -13.35 -15.65 -0.22
C LEU A 68 -13.97 -17.04 -0.05
N HIS A 69 -13.61 -17.96 -0.95
CA HIS A 69 -13.92 -19.37 -0.76
C HIS A 69 -12.80 -19.97 0.08
N THR A 70 -13.13 -20.38 1.31
CA THR A 70 -12.24 -21.20 2.13
C THR A 70 -12.19 -22.60 1.50
N VAL A 71 -11.00 -23.06 1.12
CA VAL A 71 -10.72 -24.48 0.89
C VAL A 71 -10.59 -25.21 2.21
#